data_AF-A0A0A1XLV4-F1
#
_entry.id   AF-A0A0A1XLV4-F1
#
_cell.length_a   1.000
_cell.length_b   1.000
_cell.length_c   1.000
_cell.angle_alpha   90.00
_cell.angle_beta   90.00
_cell.angle_gamma   90.00
#
_symmetry.space_group_name_H-M   'P 1'
#
loop_
_entity.id
_entity.type
_entity.pdbx_description
1 polymer ?
#
loop_
_entity_poly.entity_id
_entity_poly.type
_entity_poly.pdbx_seq_one_letter_code
_entity_poly.pdbx_strand_id
1 'polypeptide(L)'
;KGGYTPLHISIEKGNEELFNFLLDDCKSKLNLETTTFGRMTAYQLTCVLQRSQMQSSLEKYGAEPLSPPDSEYESSDDESDFEESKNYERFVDPGYFGNYKGGNAMAVM
;
A
#
# COMPACT_ATOMS: atom_id res chain seq x y z
N LYS A 1 -1.58 -7.48 -7.73
CA LYS A 1 -1.36 -8.93 -7.46
C LYS A 1 -0.18 -9.02 -6.47
N GLY A 2 -0.38 -9.54 -5.25
CA GLY A 2 0.53 -9.29 -4.11
C GLY A 2 1.64 -10.32 -3.85
N GLY A 3 2.03 -11.14 -4.83
CA GLY A 3 3.07 -12.16 -4.61
C GLY A 3 2.63 -13.34 -3.72
N TYR A 4 1.33 -13.60 -3.62
CA TYR A 4 0.80 -14.69 -2.81
C TYR A 4 1.13 -16.06 -3.42
N THR A 5 1.76 -16.93 -2.63
CA THR A 5 1.89 -18.35 -2.98
C THR A 5 0.57 -19.09 -2.70
N PRO A 6 0.36 -20.30 -3.25
CA PRO A 6 -0.81 -21.11 -2.94
C PRO A 6 -1.04 -21.31 -1.43
N LEU A 7 0.05 -21.39 -0.64
CA LEU A 7 -0.01 -21.50 0.82
C LEU A 7 -0.58 -20.24 1.48
N HIS A 8 -0.22 -19.05 1.00
CA HIS A 8 -0.80 -17.81 1.51
C HIS A 8 -2.30 -17.72 1.17
N ILE A 9 -2.67 -18.13 -0.04
CA ILE A 9 -4.08 -18.10 -0.49
C ILE A 9 -4.94 -19.07 0.33
N SER A 10 -4.43 -20.27 0.65
CA SER A 10 -5.18 -21.23 1.47
C SER A 10 -5.44 -20.67 2.88
N ILE A 11 -4.48 -19.95 3.47
CA ILE A 11 -4.64 -19.28 4.77
C ILE A 11 -5.64 -18.13 4.68
N GLU A 12 -5.51 -17.26 3.68
CA GLU A 12 -6.42 -16.12 3.47
C GLU A 12 -7.88 -16.60 3.34
N LYS A 13 -8.10 -17.66 2.56
CA LYS A 13 -9.43 -18.24 2.35
C LYS A 13 -9.88 -19.18 3.46
N GLY A 14 -9.00 -19.54 4.40
CA GLY A 14 -9.29 -20.54 5.43
C GLY A 14 -9.56 -21.93 4.87
N ASN A 15 -8.98 -22.26 3.71
CA ASN A 15 -9.12 -23.56 3.09
C ASN A 15 -8.11 -24.53 3.71
N GLU A 16 -8.54 -25.23 4.74
CA GLU A 16 -7.72 -26.18 5.49
C GLU A 16 -7.33 -27.41 4.66
N GLU A 17 -8.21 -27.91 3.79
CA GLU A 17 -7.91 -29.05 2.91
C GLU A 17 -6.73 -28.74 1.98
N LEU A 18 -6.78 -27.58 1.30
CA LEU A 18 -5.71 -27.14 0.43
C LEU A 18 -4.42 -26.89 1.23
N PHE A 19 -4.53 -26.28 2.41
CA PHE A 19 -3.38 -26.03 3.28
C PHE A 19 -2.69 -27.32 3.71
N ASN A 20 -3.46 -28.32 4.17
CA ASN A 20 -2.93 -29.61 4.59
C ASN A 20 -2.29 -30.36 3.41
N PHE A 21 -2.96 -30.39 2.25
CA PHE A 21 -2.39 -30.95 1.01
C PHE A 21 -1.04 -30.31 0.64
N LEU A 22 -0.92 -28.99 0.76
CA LEU A 22 0.33 -28.29 0.47
C LEU A 22 1.44 -28.67 1.47
N LEU A 23 1.12 -28.83 2.75
CA LEU A 23 2.09 -29.20 3.78
C LEU A 23 2.51 -30.68 3.71
N ASP A 24 1.58 -31.57 3.41
CA ASP A 24 1.81 -33.02 3.41
C ASP A 24 2.44 -33.49 2.09
N ASP A 25 1.81 -33.16 0.96
CA ASP A 25 2.20 -33.68 -0.35
C ASP A 25 3.27 -32.83 -1.04
N CYS A 26 3.32 -31.52 -0.76
CA CYS A 26 4.22 -30.59 -1.46
C CYS A 26 5.45 -30.17 -0.65
N LYS A 27 5.69 -30.75 0.52
CA LYS A 27 6.78 -30.36 1.45
C LYS A 27 8.15 -30.21 0.79
N SER A 28 8.51 -31.10 -0.14
CA SER A 28 9.82 -31.10 -0.81
C SER A 28 10.06 -29.89 -1.73
N LYS A 29 8.99 -29.21 -2.17
CA LYS A 29 9.04 -28.05 -3.07
C LYS A 29 8.54 -26.76 -2.41
N LEU A 30 8.00 -26.87 -1.20
CA LEU A 30 7.41 -25.76 -0.48
C LEU A 30 8.48 -25.09 0.38
N ASN A 31 8.71 -23.80 0.15
CA ASN A 31 9.50 -22.97 1.05
C ASN A 31 8.57 -22.17 1.95
N LEU A 32 8.53 -22.52 3.24
CA LEU A 32 7.66 -21.91 4.26
C LEU A 32 8.03 -20.44 4.52
N GLU A 33 9.28 -20.08 4.29
CA GLU A 33 9.82 -18.71 4.48
C GLU A 33 9.63 -17.84 3.22
N THR A 34 8.89 -18.32 2.22
CA THR A 34 8.55 -17.50 1.06
C THR A 34 7.66 -16.35 1.50
N THR A 35 8.03 -15.13 1.11
CA THR A 35 7.26 -13.93 1.45
C THR A 35 6.42 -13.43 0.28
N THR A 36 5.33 -12.77 0.61
CA THR A 36 4.55 -11.95 -0.34
C THR A 36 5.32 -10.68 -0.73
N PHE A 37 4.81 -9.88 -1.67
CA PHE A 37 5.41 -8.58 -2.00
C PHE A 37 5.41 -7.61 -0.81
N GLY A 38 4.55 -7.83 0.18
CA GLY A 38 4.57 -7.12 1.47
C GLY A 38 5.58 -7.69 2.48
N ARG A 39 6.51 -8.55 2.05
CA ARG A 39 7.52 -9.22 2.89
C ARG A 39 6.94 -10.04 4.05
N MET A 40 5.69 -10.50 3.90
CA MET A 40 5.02 -11.29 4.93
C MET A 40 5.07 -12.78 4.59
N THR A 41 5.46 -13.61 5.57
CA THR A 41 5.45 -15.08 5.45
C THR A 41 4.06 -15.66 5.69
N ALA A 42 3.87 -16.94 5.34
CA ALA A 42 2.64 -17.66 5.62
C ALA A 42 2.33 -17.70 7.13
N TYR A 43 3.36 -17.88 7.97
CA TYR A 43 3.20 -17.88 9.42
C TYR A 43 2.68 -16.53 9.94
N GLN A 44 3.31 -15.43 9.53
CA GLN A 44 2.87 -14.09 9.91
C GLN A 44 1.44 -13.80 9.45
N LEU A 45 1.06 -14.27 8.26
CA LEU A 45 -0.31 -14.15 7.77
C LEU A 45 -1.32 -14.90 8.67
N THR A 46 -0.96 -16.07 9.21
CA THR A 46 -1.82 -16.78 10.18
C THR A 46 -2.02 -15.97 11.46
N CYS A 47 -0.98 -15.27 11.95
CA CYS A 47 -1.08 -14.41 13.13
C CYS A 47 -2.03 -13.22 12.89
N VAL A 48 -1.87 -12.52 11.76
CA VAL A 48 -2.71 -11.39 11.38
C VAL A 48 -4.18 -11.80 11.24
N LEU A 49 -4.43 -12.97 10.65
CA LEU A 49 -5.78 -13.50 10.44
C LEU A 49 -6.31 -14.36 11.58
N GLN A 50 -5.56 -14.49 12.69
CA GLN A 50 -5.90 -15.27 13.88
C GLN A 50 -6.26 -16.75 13.57
N ARG A 51 -5.51 -17.38 12.66
CA ARG A 51 -5.71 -18.78 12.23
C ARG A 51 -4.87 -19.74 13.09
N SER A 52 -5.19 -19.84 14.37
CA SER A 52 -4.37 -20.59 15.35
C SER A 52 -4.08 -22.05 14.96
N GLN A 53 -5.05 -22.76 14.34
CA GLN A 53 -4.82 -24.15 13.91
C GLN A 53 -3.78 -24.25 12.78
N MET A 54 -3.85 -23.35 11.80
CA MET A 54 -2.90 -23.30 10.68
C MET A 54 -1.53 -22.82 11.16
N GLN A 55 -1.51 -21.89 12.12
CA GLN A 55 -0.29 -21.42 12.79
C GLN A 55 0.46 -22.57 13.47
N SER A 56 -0.22 -23.35 14.32
CA SER A 56 0.40 -24.50 15.01
C SER A 56 0.87 -25.58 14.02
N SER A 57 0.17 -25.74 12.90
CA SER A 57 0.57 -26.66 11.84
C SER A 57 1.86 -26.17 11.16
N LEU A 58 1.99 -24.89 10.85
CA LEU A 58 3.24 -24.33 10.29
C LEU A 58 4.43 -24.52 11.23
N GLU A 59 4.26 -24.26 12.54
CA GLU A 59 5.31 -24.50 13.55
C GLU A 59 5.75 -25.96 13.58
N LYS A 60 4.80 -26.89 13.59
CA LYS A 60 5.10 -28.33 13.59
C LYS A 60 5.89 -28.77 12.36
N TYR A 61 5.70 -28.09 11.22
CA TYR A 61 6.38 -28.40 9.96
C TYR A 61 7.73 -27.68 9.82
N GLY A 62 8.11 -26.87 10.82
CA GLY A 62 9.41 -26.20 10.89
C GLY A 62 9.42 -24.80 10.29
N ALA A 63 8.26 -24.15 10.14
CA ALA A 63 8.24 -22.71 9.85
C ALA A 63 8.91 -21.96 11.01
N GLU A 64 9.83 -21.06 10.70
CA GLU A 64 10.46 -20.25 11.74
C GLU A 64 9.40 -19.26 12.26
N PRO A 65 9.15 -19.23 13.58
CA PRO A 65 8.32 -18.19 14.17
C PRO A 65 9.11 -16.88 14.16
N LEU A 66 9.29 -16.30 12.98
CA LEU A 66 9.87 -14.99 12.81
C LEU A 66 8.89 -13.99 13.40
N SER A 67 9.35 -13.25 14.41
CA SER A 67 8.71 -12.01 14.87
C SER A 67 8.29 -11.19 13.64
N PRO A 68 7.13 -10.52 13.65
CA PRO A 68 6.80 -9.56 12.61
C PRO A 68 8.01 -8.62 12.41
N PRO A 69 8.38 -8.26 11.18
CA PRO A 69 9.49 -7.34 10.96
C PRO A 69 9.24 -6.09 11.79
N ASP A 70 10.23 -5.68 12.59
CA ASP A 70 10.17 -4.44 13.35
C ASP A 70 9.81 -3.32 12.36
N SER A 71 8.65 -2.73 12.55
CA SER A 71 8.15 -1.66 11.69
C SER A 71 8.96 -0.39 11.99
N GLU A 72 10.17 -0.33 11.46
CA GLU A 72 10.96 0.90 11.36
C GLU A 72 10.33 1.77 10.27
N TYR A 73 9.13 2.28 10.55
CA TYR A 73 8.57 3.40 9.80
C TYR A 73 9.34 4.63 10.27
N GLU A 74 10.53 4.84 9.72
CA GLU A 74 11.21 6.13 9.74
C GLU A 74 10.25 7.11 9.04
N SER A 75 9.44 7.78 9.86
CA SER A 75 8.59 8.89 9.44
C SER A 75 9.52 9.98 8.94
N SER A 76 9.83 9.97 7.64
CA SER A 76 10.53 11.06 7.00
C SER A 76 9.63 12.30 7.09
N ASP A 77 9.87 13.14 8.09
CA ASP A 77 9.39 14.53 8.16
C ASP A 77 9.93 15.26 6.93
N ASP A 78 9.17 15.20 5.84
CA ASP A 78 9.35 16.06 4.68
C ASP A 78 8.68 17.40 5.02
N GLU A 79 9.43 18.27 5.71
CA GLU A 79 9.10 19.68 5.89
C GLU A 79 9.15 20.37 4.51
N SER A 80 8.10 20.20 3.72
CA SER A 80 7.93 20.92 2.46
C SER A 80 7.56 22.37 2.78
N ASP A 81 8.55 23.26 2.71
CA ASP A 81 8.42 24.71 2.80
C ASP A 81 7.54 25.23 1.64
N PHE A 82 6.23 25.33 1.88
CA PHE A 82 5.27 25.93 0.95
C PHE A 82 5.39 27.46 0.98
N GLU A 83 6.33 28.01 0.22
CA GLU A 83 6.30 29.41 -0.19
C GLU A 83 5.75 29.52 -1.62
N GLU A 84 4.42 29.51 -1.76
CA GLU A 84 3.78 29.89 -3.03
C GLU A 84 2.66 30.91 -2.84
N SER A 85 3.07 32.17 -3.04
CA SER A 85 2.36 33.33 -3.58
C SER A 85 0.86 33.51 -3.26
N LYS A 86 0.65 34.57 -2.48
CA LYS A 86 -0.62 35.23 -2.15
C LYS A 86 -1.46 35.53 -3.40
N ASN A 87 -2.42 34.66 -3.73
CA ASN A 87 -3.52 35.03 -4.61
C ASN A 87 -4.60 35.71 -3.78
N TYR A 88 -4.50 37.05 -3.66
CA TYR A 88 -5.53 37.90 -3.07
C TYR A 88 -6.73 38.00 -4.01
N GLU A 89 -7.56 36.96 -4.07
CA GLU A 89 -8.95 37.10 -4.55
C GLU A 89 -9.81 37.62 -3.40
N ARG A 90 -9.55 38.89 -3.03
CA ARG A 90 -10.45 39.66 -2.18
C ARG A 90 -11.62 40.09 -3.06
N PHE A 91 -12.71 39.38 -2.89
CA PHE A 91 -14.02 39.80 -3.38
C PHE A 91 -14.32 41.26 -3.00
N VAL A 92 -14.94 41.95 -3.97
CA VAL A 92 -15.84 43.12 -3.93
C VAL A 92 -15.22 44.53 -4.05
N ASP A 93 -15.37 45.20 -5.21
CA ASP A 93 -16.37 46.28 -5.39
C ASP A 93 -16.57 46.76 -6.86
N PRO A 94 -17.80 47.15 -7.25
CA PRO A 94 -18.24 47.43 -8.62
C PRO A 94 -17.93 48.87 -9.04
N GLY A 95 -16.66 49.16 -9.33
CA GLY A 95 -16.24 50.48 -9.81
C GLY A 95 -15.56 50.48 -11.19
N TYR A 96 -15.26 49.30 -11.75
CA TYR A 96 -14.35 49.18 -12.89
C TYR A 96 -15.05 49.09 -14.25
N PHE A 97 -16.13 49.82 -14.45
CA PHE A 97 -16.63 50.10 -15.82
C PHE A 97 -16.65 51.61 -16.01
N GLY A 98 -15.47 52.16 -16.37
CA GLY A 98 -15.26 53.58 -16.55
C GLY A 98 -14.39 53.88 -17.75
N ASN A 99 -15.01 53.86 -18.94
CA ASN A 99 -14.67 54.65 -20.12
C ASN A 99 -13.23 54.64 -20.64
N TYR A 100 -12.98 53.82 -21.67
CA TYR A 100 -11.92 54.11 -22.65
C TYR A 100 -12.57 54.80 -23.86
N LYS A 101 -12.42 56.14 -23.91
CA LYS A 101 -12.64 56.95 -25.11
C LYS A 101 -11.36 56.99 -25.93
N GLY A 102 -11.47 56.69 -27.22
CA GLY A 102 -10.54 57.12 -28.27
C GLY A 102 -9.22 56.32 -28.33
N GLY A 103 -8.66 56.02 -29.49
CA GLY A 103 -9.02 56.37 -30.86
C GLY A 103 -7.92 55.88 -31.81
N ASN A 104 -8.36 55.57 -33.03
CA ASN A 104 -7.66 55.51 -34.33
C ASN A 104 -6.44 54.61 -34.58
N ALA A 105 -6.73 53.60 -35.41
CA ALA A 105 -6.20 53.36 -36.76
C ALA A 105 -4.69 53.24 -36.98
N MET A 106 -4.29 52.05 -37.46
CA MET A 106 -3.29 51.91 -38.51
C MET A 106 -3.72 50.79 -39.47
N ALA A 107 -4.13 51.18 -40.68
CA ALA A 107 -4.24 50.29 -41.83
C ALA A 107 -2.82 50.01 -42.35
N VAL A 108 -2.52 48.76 -42.74
CA VAL A 108 -1.38 48.46 -43.62
C VAL A 108 -1.80 47.37 -44.60
N MET A 109 -1.76 47.77 -45.87
CA MET A 109 -1.95 47.16 -47.20
C MET A 109 -2.45 45.72 -47.36
#